data_AF-A0A6L7XU36-F1
#
_entry.id   AF-A0A6L7XU36-F1
#
_cell.length_a   1.000
_cell.length_b   1.000
_cell.length_c   1.000
_cell.angle_alpha   90.00
_cell.angle_beta   90.00
_cell.angle_gamma   90.00
#
_symmetry.space_group_name_H-M   'P 1'
#
loop_
_entity.id
_entity.type
_entity.pdbx_description
1 polymer ?
#
loop_
_entity_poly.entity_id
_entity_poly.type
_entity_poly.pdbx_seq_one_letter_code
_entity_poly.pdbx_strand_id
1 'polypeptide(L)'
;MDGRLQPMSDLRQHEGAGPLAARQASAHPHEVQQIGATALLVPDLGTDHLHIYDVAGHRLHERRAVALEPGSGPRHTKRHPSKPVLYVLGELGNTVDVLSWPDLEPIQRVDTLPADFEGESTTAEIVVAPDGRFVHASNRGHDSIVTFAVDESGCLSAPSFVPTLGQHPRYFCLDPSGGWLLVLNQDSDNAVVYRIDGGRPSDAVCKAPAPTPVCLLWDDRQE
;
A
#
# COMPACT_ATOMS: atom_id res chain seq x y z
N MET A 1 -24.70 -12.43 14.85
CA MET A 1 -24.04 -11.66 15.93
C MET A 1 -24.73 -10.30 16.03
N ASP A 2 -24.76 -9.67 17.20
CA ASP A 2 -25.43 -8.38 17.47
C ASP A 2 -24.56 -7.15 17.15
N GLY A 3 -23.36 -7.36 16.61
CA GLY A 3 -22.45 -6.30 16.14
C GLY A 3 -21.69 -5.57 17.24
N ARG A 4 -21.79 -5.99 18.51
CA ARG A 4 -21.11 -5.33 19.63
C ARG A 4 -19.63 -5.72 19.72
N LEU A 5 -18.78 -4.76 20.08
CA LEU A 5 -17.39 -5.02 20.43
C LEU A 5 -17.31 -5.80 21.75
N GLN A 6 -16.55 -6.90 21.74
CA GLN A 6 -16.21 -7.68 22.93
C GLN A 6 -14.99 -7.08 23.65
N PRO A 7 -14.70 -7.48 24.90
CA PRO A 7 -13.44 -7.12 25.56
C PRO A 7 -12.22 -7.49 24.70
N MET A 8 -11.15 -6.68 24.78
CA MET A 8 -9.89 -6.96 24.09
C MET A 8 -9.36 -8.35 24.47
N SER A 9 -9.08 -9.20 23.47
CA SER A 9 -8.64 -10.58 23.69
C SER A 9 -7.12 -10.73 23.83
N ASP A 10 -6.33 -9.89 23.16
CA ASP A 10 -4.86 -9.88 23.25
C ASP A 10 -4.31 -8.53 22.80
N LEU A 11 -3.04 -8.26 23.15
CA LEU A 11 -2.27 -7.10 22.70
C LEU A 11 -0.83 -7.52 22.42
N ARG A 12 -0.28 -7.10 21.28
CA ARG A 12 1.14 -7.21 20.95
C ARG A 12 1.67 -5.81 20.68
N GLN A 13 2.47 -5.31 21.62
CA GLN A 13 3.14 -4.03 21.50
C GLN A 13 4.45 -4.26 20.73
N HIS A 14 4.59 -3.63 19.57
CA HIS A 14 5.88 -3.55 18.89
C HIS A 14 6.76 -2.53 19.60
N GLU A 15 8.05 -2.81 19.67
CA GLU A 15 9.09 -1.95 20.23
C GLU A 15 10.24 -1.82 19.23
N GLY A 16 10.99 -0.72 19.34
CA GLY A 16 12.09 -0.41 18.43
C GLY A 16 11.93 0.95 17.78
N ALA A 17 12.90 1.29 16.94
CA ALA A 17 13.01 2.54 16.21
C ALA A 17 13.78 2.29 14.91
N GLY A 18 13.54 3.13 13.91
CA GLY A 18 14.27 3.16 12.64
C GLY A 18 15.27 4.32 12.60
N PRO A 19 16.05 4.45 11.52
CA PRO A 19 17.10 5.45 11.40
C PRO A 19 16.56 6.89 11.29
N LEU A 20 15.32 7.09 10.83
CA LEU A 20 14.75 8.43 10.62
C LEU A 20 14.04 8.92 11.88
N ALA A 21 14.79 9.46 12.85
CA ALA A 21 14.28 9.82 14.18
C ALA A 21 12.99 10.67 14.19
N ALA A 22 12.79 11.55 13.20
CA ALA A 22 11.57 12.36 13.10
C ALA A 22 10.30 11.57 12.75
N ARG A 23 10.45 10.39 12.14
CA ARG A 23 9.34 9.55 11.62
C ARG A 23 9.36 8.12 12.17
N GLN A 24 10.43 7.72 12.84
CA GLN A 24 10.70 6.35 13.28
C GLN A 24 11.27 6.31 14.71
N ALA A 25 10.84 7.24 15.58
CA ALA A 25 11.27 7.24 17.00
C ALA A 25 10.70 6.06 17.82
N SER A 26 9.65 5.41 17.31
CA SER A 26 8.97 4.27 17.91
C SER A 26 8.31 3.42 16.83
N ALA A 27 7.83 2.23 17.19
CA ALA A 27 7.00 1.41 16.32
C ALA A 27 5.71 2.10 15.85
N HIS A 28 5.38 1.91 14.57
CA HIS A 28 4.19 2.43 13.89
C HIS A 28 3.61 1.38 12.92
N PRO A 29 2.98 0.30 13.41
CA PRO A 29 2.22 -0.63 12.57
C PRO A 29 1.16 0.11 11.76
N HIS A 30 1.14 -0.09 10.44
CA HIS A 30 0.31 0.74 9.55
C HIS A 30 -0.82 -0.06 8.84
N GLU A 31 -0.63 -1.35 8.59
CA GLU A 31 -1.67 -2.22 8.01
C GLU A 31 -1.75 -3.53 8.79
N VAL A 32 -2.92 -4.17 8.79
CA VAL A 32 -3.07 -5.58 9.19
C VAL A 32 -3.77 -6.29 8.05
N GLN A 33 -3.03 -7.12 7.30
CA GLN A 33 -3.58 -7.93 6.22
C GLN A 33 -3.76 -9.37 6.67
N GLN A 34 -4.98 -9.91 6.56
CA GLN A 34 -5.19 -11.33 6.78
C GLN A 34 -4.66 -12.16 5.61
N ILE A 35 -3.94 -13.22 5.93
CA ILE A 35 -3.32 -14.14 4.98
C ILE A 35 -3.74 -15.57 5.33
N GLY A 36 -4.47 -16.19 4.41
CA GLY A 36 -5.08 -17.50 4.67
C GLY A 36 -6.12 -17.43 5.79
N ALA A 37 -6.35 -18.55 6.47
CA ALA A 37 -7.39 -18.64 7.49
C ALA A 37 -7.01 -17.93 8.80
N THR A 38 -5.74 -18.00 9.20
CA THR A 38 -5.32 -17.64 10.57
C THR A 38 -4.08 -16.78 10.64
N ALA A 39 -3.40 -16.44 9.55
CA ALA A 39 -2.20 -15.61 9.62
C ALA A 39 -2.52 -14.13 9.34
N LEU A 40 -1.74 -13.24 9.93
CA LEU A 40 -1.76 -11.79 9.69
C LEU A 40 -0.38 -11.31 9.28
N LEU A 41 -0.35 -10.33 8.39
CA LEU A 41 0.85 -9.61 7.97
C LEU A 41 0.72 -8.15 8.39
N VAL A 42 1.75 -7.63 9.05
CA VAL A 42 1.72 -6.32 9.71
C VAL A 42 3.00 -5.56 9.37
N PRO A 43 3.01 -4.70 8.34
CA PRO A 43 4.10 -3.76 8.10
C PRO A 43 4.16 -2.71 9.23
N ASP A 44 5.36 -2.47 9.73
CA ASP A 44 5.66 -1.49 10.76
C ASP A 44 6.61 -0.42 10.23
N LEU A 45 6.04 0.76 9.96
CA LEU A 45 6.75 1.91 9.44
C LEU A 45 7.87 2.35 10.39
N GLY A 46 7.62 2.27 11.69
CA GLY A 46 8.47 2.83 12.72
C GLY A 46 9.72 2.02 13.00
N THR A 47 9.71 0.73 12.67
CA THR A 47 10.84 -0.19 12.93
C THR A 47 11.49 -0.73 11.67
N ASP A 48 10.97 -0.45 10.47
CA ASP A 48 11.39 -1.08 9.21
C ASP A 48 11.20 -2.60 9.19
N HIS A 49 10.13 -3.10 9.80
CA HIS A 49 9.84 -4.54 9.86
C HIS A 49 8.51 -4.92 9.22
N LEU A 50 8.47 -6.13 8.69
CA LEU A 50 7.27 -6.84 8.29
C LEU A 50 7.03 -8.02 9.24
N HIS A 51 5.99 -7.91 10.06
CA HIS A 51 5.66 -8.92 11.06
C HIS A 51 4.63 -9.90 10.52
N ILE A 52 4.77 -11.16 10.89
CA ILE A 52 3.79 -12.22 10.62
C ILE A 52 3.31 -12.80 11.94
N TYR A 53 2.00 -12.81 12.12
CA TYR A 53 1.33 -13.40 13.27
C TYR A 53 0.47 -14.58 12.85
N ASP A 54 0.36 -15.60 13.69
CA ASP A 54 -0.72 -16.58 13.65
C ASP A 54 -1.77 -16.23 14.73
N VAL A 55 -3.04 -16.38 14.41
CA VAL A 55 -4.18 -16.16 15.29
C VAL A 55 -4.70 -17.51 15.76
N ALA A 56 -4.57 -17.79 17.07
CA ALA A 56 -5.05 -19.02 17.68
C ALA A 56 -5.76 -18.70 19.00
N GLY A 57 -6.99 -19.20 19.19
CA GLY A 57 -7.75 -18.98 20.42
C GLY A 57 -7.96 -17.50 20.77
N HIS A 58 -8.17 -16.64 19.77
CA HIS A 58 -8.26 -15.18 19.89
C HIS A 58 -6.98 -14.47 20.38
N ARG A 59 -5.83 -15.13 20.29
CA ARG A 59 -4.51 -14.59 20.65
C ARG A 59 -3.58 -14.50 19.46
N LEU A 60 -2.67 -13.54 19.51
CA LEU A 60 -1.67 -13.26 18.48
C LEU A 60 -0.35 -13.94 18.83
N HIS A 61 0.17 -14.77 17.94
CA HIS A 61 1.46 -15.43 18.10
C HIS A 61 2.39 -14.95 16.99
N GLU A 62 3.41 -14.18 17.33
CA GLU A 62 4.38 -13.74 16.33
C GLU A 62 5.16 -14.96 15.83
N ARG A 63 5.07 -15.21 14.52
CA ARG A 63 5.76 -16.30 13.85
C ARG A 63 7.13 -15.86 13.38
N ARG A 64 7.22 -14.65 12.83
CA ARG A 64 8.43 -14.09 12.23
C ARG A 64 8.30 -12.58 12.11
N ALA A 65 9.41 -11.87 12.30
CA ALA A 65 9.59 -10.49 11.85
C ALA A 65 10.72 -10.45 10.81
N VAL A 66 10.50 -9.75 9.70
CA VAL A 66 11.48 -9.58 8.63
C VAL A 66 11.91 -8.13 8.60
N ALA A 67 13.19 -7.88 8.82
CA ALA A 67 13.76 -6.55 8.63
C ALA A 67 13.77 -6.21 7.12
N LEU A 68 13.31 -5.02 6.80
CA LEU A 68 13.44 -4.41 5.49
C LEU A 68 14.60 -3.41 5.52
N GLU A 69 14.75 -2.63 4.45
CA GLU A 69 15.83 -1.64 4.42
C GLU A 69 15.60 -0.57 5.48
N PRO A 70 16.66 -0.19 6.22
CA PRO A 70 16.59 0.92 7.15
C PRO A 70 16.09 2.20 6.47
N GLY A 71 15.04 2.81 7.03
CA GLY A 71 14.41 4.01 6.52
C GLY A 71 13.39 3.76 5.39
N SER A 72 13.07 2.51 5.07
CA SER A 72 12.01 2.19 4.09
C SER A 72 10.63 2.62 4.59
N GLY A 73 10.34 2.42 5.87
CA GLY A 73 9.06 2.71 6.50
C GLY A 73 7.90 1.94 5.84
N PRO A 74 7.84 0.60 5.94
CA PRO A 74 6.83 -0.20 5.29
C PRO A 74 5.42 0.19 5.76
N ARG A 75 4.52 0.37 4.80
CA ARG A 75 3.20 0.95 5.05
C ARG A 75 2.08 0.00 4.73
N HIS A 76 1.94 -0.35 3.46
CA HIS A 76 0.90 -1.23 2.93
C HIS A 76 1.55 -2.36 2.13
N THR A 77 0.86 -3.49 2.06
CA THR A 77 1.32 -4.71 1.41
C THR A 77 0.24 -5.29 0.50
N LYS A 78 0.66 -5.88 -0.62
CA LYS A 78 -0.26 -6.56 -1.55
C LYS A 78 0.42 -7.80 -2.13
N ARG A 79 -0.28 -8.95 -2.05
CA ARG A 79 0.14 -10.18 -2.74
C ARG A 79 -0.27 -10.09 -4.21
N HIS A 80 0.58 -10.59 -5.10
CA HIS A 80 0.16 -10.82 -6.48
C HIS A 80 -0.94 -11.91 -6.51
N PRO A 81 -1.97 -11.81 -7.38
CA PRO A 81 -3.06 -12.79 -7.42
C PRO A 81 -2.63 -14.23 -7.75
N SER A 82 -1.65 -14.41 -8.65
CA SER A 82 -1.15 -15.75 -9.06
C SER A 82 0.35 -16.03 -8.87
N LYS A 83 1.22 -15.03 -8.92
CA LYS A 83 2.68 -15.18 -8.77
C LYS A 83 3.09 -15.25 -7.30
N PRO A 84 4.17 -15.98 -6.96
CA PRO A 84 4.63 -16.16 -5.58
C PRO A 84 5.44 -14.94 -5.12
N VAL A 85 4.85 -13.74 -5.17
CA VAL A 85 5.49 -12.49 -4.73
C VAL A 85 4.55 -11.63 -3.87
N LEU A 86 5.18 -10.86 -2.98
CA LEU A 86 4.56 -9.84 -2.15
C LEU A 86 5.18 -8.48 -2.50
N TYR A 87 4.34 -7.49 -2.71
CA TYR A 87 4.74 -6.09 -2.84
C TYR A 87 4.60 -5.39 -1.49
N VAL A 88 5.65 -4.72 -1.04
CA VAL A 88 5.67 -3.93 0.19
C VAL A 88 5.99 -2.48 -0.18
N LEU A 89 5.08 -1.57 0.14
CA LEU A 89 5.25 -0.14 -0.14
C LEU A 89 5.99 0.52 1.03
N GLY A 90 7.15 1.10 0.75
CA GLY A 90 7.93 1.92 1.69
C GLY A 90 7.48 3.38 1.67
N GLU A 91 6.83 3.84 2.73
CA GLU A 91 6.35 5.22 2.89
C GLU A 91 7.48 6.24 2.86
N LEU A 92 8.52 5.99 3.65
CA LEU A 92 9.62 6.93 3.87
C LEU A 92 10.68 6.80 2.78
N GLY A 93 10.92 5.59 2.29
CA GLY A 93 11.86 5.32 1.22
C GLY A 93 11.37 5.73 -0.18
N ASN A 94 10.06 5.95 -0.36
CA ASN A 94 9.44 6.10 -1.68
C ASN A 94 9.76 4.91 -2.62
N THR A 95 9.66 3.69 -2.09
CA THR A 95 10.01 2.46 -2.82
C THR A 95 8.88 1.43 -2.81
N VAL A 96 8.94 0.50 -3.77
CA VAL A 96 8.24 -0.78 -3.66
C VAL A 96 9.29 -1.88 -3.60
N ASP A 97 9.23 -2.67 -2.52
CA ASP A 97 9.97 -3.91 -2.36
C ASP A 97 9.16 -5.08 -2.88
N VAL A 98 9.78 -5.89 -3.74
CA VAL A 98 9.27 -7.17 -4.21
C VAL A 98 9.97 -8.26 -3.41
N LEU A 99 9.20 -9.00 -2.62
CA LEU A 99 9.69 -10.14 -1.84
C LEU A 99 9.12 -11.45 -2.40
N SER A 100 9.87 -12.54 -2.27
CA SER A 100 9.33 -13.88 -2.52
C SER A 100 8.20 -14.19 -1.54
N TRP A 101 7.25 -15.00 -1.98
CA TRP A 101 6.13 -15.43 -1.14
C TRP A 101 6.01 -16.96 -1.16
N PRO A 102 5.98 -17.63 0.00
CA PRO A 102 5.83 -17.09 1.36
C PRO A 102 7.14 -16.80 2.12
N ASP A 103 8.30 -16.99 1.49
CA ASP A 103 9.59 -16.98 2.20
C ASP A 103 10.11 -15.57 2.55
N LEU A 104 9.53 -14.52 1.96
CA LEU A 104 9.85 -13.11 2.21
C LEU A 104 11.32 -12.76 1.98
N GLU A 105 11.93 -13.38 0.97
CA GLU A 105 13.29 -13.05 0.55
C GLU A 105 13.25 -11.88 -0.44
N PRO A 106 14.12 -10.87 -0.31
CA PRO A 106 14.17 -9.76 -1.26
C PRO A 106 14.48 -10.22 -2.68
N ILE A 107 13.69 -9.77 -3.65
CA ILE A 107 13.89 -10.03 -5.09
C ILE A 107 14.30 -8.75 -5.81
N GLN A 108 13.56 -7.67 -5.57
CA GLN A 108 13.74 -6.40 -6.27
C GLN A 108 13.32 -5.25 -5.36
N ARG A 109 13.95 -4.10 -5.54
CA ARG A 109 13.46 -2.81 -5.05
C ARG A 109 13.39 -1.84 -6.23
N VAL A 110 12.31 -1.08 -6.32
CA VAL A 110 12.14 -0.02 -7.32
C VAL A 110 11.71 1.29 -6.68
N ASP A 111 12.18 2.40 -7.24
CA ASP A 111 11.76 3.74 -6.83
C ASP A 111 10.37 4.06 -7.36
N THR A 112 9.62 4.80 -6.58
CA THR A 112 8.28 5.30 -6.93
C THR A 112 8.30 6.75 -7.42
N LEU A 113 9.47 7.35 -7.56
CA LEU A 113 9.67 8.73 -8.01
C LEU A 113 10.55 8.78 -9.27
N PRO A 114 10.41 9.82 -10.10
CA PRO A 114 11.41 10.15 -11.10
C PRO A 114 12.79 10.34 -10.46
N ALA A 115 13.85 9.91 -11.15
CA ALA A 115 15.23 10.02 -10.63
C ALA A 115 15.70 11.48 -10.45
N ASP A 116 15.06 12.41 -11.15
CA ASP A 116 15.31 13.85 -11.12
C ASP A 116 14.30 14.63 -10.25
N PHE A 117 13.42 13.94 -9.51
CA PHE A 117 12.49 14.62 -8.62
C PHE A 117 13.23 15.23 -7.41
N GLU A 118 13.04 16.54 -7.25
CA GLU A 118 13.50 17.29 -6.09
C GLU A 118 12.29 17.70 -5.24
N GLY A 119 12.28 17.32 -3.96
CA GLY A 119 11.22 17.70 -3.04
C GLY A 119 10.95 16.64 -1.99
N GLU A 120 10.09 16.97 -1.04
CA GLU A 120 9.60 15.99 -0.07
C GLU A 120 8.51 15.13 -0.71
N SER A 121 8.62 13.82 -0.54
CA SER A 121 7.58 12.89 -0.94
C SER A 121 7.51 11.72 0.04
N THR A 122 6.31 11.18 0.21
CA THR A 122 6.08 9.89 0.88
C THR A 122 4.98 9.13 0.16
N THR A 123 5.12 7.80 0.04
CA THR A 123 4.06 7.00 -0.60
C THR A 123 2.87 6.80 0.35
N ALA A 124 1.71 6.43 -0.17
CA ALA A 124 0.55 6.05 0.67
C ALA A 124 -0.06 4.73 0.24
N GLU A 125 -0.83 4.68 -0.84
CA GLU A 125 -1.59 3.47 -1.18
C GLU A 125 -0.84 2.62 -2.21
N ILE A 126 -1.07 1.30 -2.20
CA ILE A 126 -0.61 0.36 -3.24
C ILE A 126 -1.73 -0.60 -3.61
N VAL A 127 -1.94 -0.81 -4.91
CA VAL A 127 -2.97 -1.71 -5.44
C VAL A 127 -2.38 -2.54 -6.56
N VAL A 128 -2.67 -3.84 -6.56
CA VAL A 128 -2.38 -4.75 -7.67
C VAL A 128 -3.65 -4.83 -8.52
N ALA A 129 -3.53 -4.66 -9.83
CA ALA A 129 -4.65 -4.82 -10.75
C ALA A 129 -5.25 -6.23 -10.63
N PRO A 130 -6.58 -6.41 -10.84
CA PRO A 130 -7.22 -7.73 -10.71
C PRO A 130 -6.59 -8.83 -11.57
N ASP A 131 -6.07 -8.48 -12.74
CA ASP A 131 -5.39 -9.40 -13.66
C ASP A 131 -3.91 -9.66 -13.29
N GLY A 132 -3.39 -8.99 -12.27
CA GLY A 132 -2.01 -9.08 -11.80
C GLY A 132 -0.97 -8.46 -12.73
N ARG A 133 -1.38 -7.80 -13.82
CA ARG A 133 -0.44 -7.29 -14.83
C ARG A 133 0.19 -5.95 -14.45
N PHE A 134 -0.41 -5.23 -13.50
CA PHE A 134 0.04 -3.91 -13.08
C PHE A 134 -0.02 -3.73 -11.57
N VAL A 135 0.91 -2.91 -11.07
CA VAL A 135 0.93 -2.42 -9.69
C VAL A 135 0.90 -0.91 -9.73
N HIS A 136 0.00 -0.31 -8.97
CA HIS A 136 -0.13 1.13 -8.81
C HIS A 136 0.24 1.52 -7.38
N ALA A 137 0.86 2.68 -7.20
CA ALA A 137 1.03 3.28 -5.89
C ALA A 137 0.85 4.81 -5.94
N SER A 138 0.53 5.44 -4.82
CA SER A 138 0.41 6.90 -4.74
C SER A 138 1.62 7.55 -4.07
N ASN A 139 2.04 8.69 -4.61
CA ASN A 139 3.07 9.56 -4.04
C ASN A 139 2.45 10.86 -3.54
N ARG A 140 2.66 11.19 -2.28
CA ARG A 140 2.24 12.45 -1.66
C ARG A 140 3.40 13.42 -1.69
N GLY A 141 3.22 14.59 -2.31
CA GLY A 141 4.29 15.57 -2.56
C GLY A 141 4.67 15.63 -4.04
N HIS A 142 4.98 14.50 -4.68
CA HIS A 142 5.01 14.42 -6.15
C HIS A 142 3.61 14.38 -6.77
N ASP A 143 2.58 14.10 -5.95
CA ASP A 143 1.16 14.14 -6.30
C ASP A 143 0.81 13.36 -7.58
N SER A 144 1.25 12.10 -7.60
CA SER A 144 1.06 11.19 -8.72
C SER A 144 0.56 9.81 -8.31
N ILE A 145 -0.05 9.12 -9.26
CA ILE A 145 -0.10 7.65 -9.28
C ILE A 145 1.09 7.16 -10.10
N VAL A 146 1.97 6.38 -9.48
CA VAL A 146 2.99 5.60 -10.17
C VAL A 146 2.42 4.26 -10.59
N THR A 147 2.77 3.79 -11.78
CA THR A 147 2.33 2.50 -12.34
C THR A 147 3.50 1.70 -12.88
N PHE A 148 3.56 0.44 -12.48
CA PHE A 148 4.53 -0.56 -12.90
C PHE A 148 3.82 -1.69 -13.66
N ALA A 149 4.39 -2.14 -14.77
CA ALA A 149 4.00 -3.42 -15.36
C ALA A 149 4.71 -4.56 -14.62
N VAL A 150 4.02 -5.69 -14.48
CA VAL A 150 4.54 -6.88 -13.81
C VAL A 150 4.97 -7.91 -14.84
N ASP A 151 6.22 -8.35 -14.77
CA ASP A 151 6.74 -9.39 -15.65
C ASP A 151 6.32 -10.80 -15.22
N GLU A 152 6.83 -11.83 -15.91
CA GLU A 152 6.52 -13.23 -15.62
C GLU A 152 7.00 -13.69 -14.23
N SER A 153 8.11 -13.13 -13.75
CA SER A 153 8.69 -13.44 -12.43
C SER A 153 7.98 -12.72 -11.28
N GLY A 154 7.21 -11.67 -11.57
CA GLY A 154 6.56 -10.83 -10.57
C GLY A 154 7.31 -9.52 -10.29
N CYS A 155 8.44 -9.30 -10.95
CA CYS A 155 9.21 -8.06 -10.89
C CYS A 155 8.50 -6.92 -11.61
N LEU A 156 8.80 -5.70 -11.17
CA LEU A 156 8.23 -4.45 -11.63
C LEU A 156 9.12 -3.80 -12.69
N SER A 157 8.49 -3.27 -13.74
CA SER A 157 9.14 -2.51 -14.81
C SER A 157 9.67 -1.15 -14.32
N ALA A 158 10.23 -0.35 -15.22
CA ALA A 158 10.37 1.09 -14.97
C ALA A 158 8.99 1.74 -14.70
N PRO A 159 8.92 2.76 -13.82
CA PRO A 159 7.68 3.43 -13.47
C PRO A 159 7.17 4.33 -14.61
N SER A 160 5.84 4.49 -14.68
CA SER A 160 5.21 5.62 -15.36
C SER A 160 4.33 6.40 -14.38
N PHE A 161 4.11 7.69 -14.63
CA PHE A 161 3.40 8.57 -13.70
C PHE A 161 2.20 9.23 -14.36
N VAL A 162 1.14 9.41 -13.58
CA VAL A 162 -0.01 10.26 -13.94
C VAL A 162 -0.28 11.21 -12.77
N PRO A 163 -0.40 12.54 -13.02
CA PRO A 163 -0.72 13.49 -11.96
C PRO A 163 -2.10 13.19 -11.37
N THR A 164 -2.29 13.38 -10.08
CA THR A 164 -3.59 13.08 -9.43
C THR A 164 -4.61 14.21 -9.54
N LEU A 165 -4.22 15.34 -10.12
CA LEU A 165 -5.03 16.56 -10.27
C LEU A 165 -5.56 17.08 -8.92
N GLY A 166 -4.74 16.91 -7.88
CA GLY A 166 -4.92 17.39 -6.52
C GLY A 166 -3.61 17.23 -5.74
N GLN A 167 -3.66 17.36 -4.43
CA GLN A 167 -2.50 17.27 -3.54
C GLN A 167 -2.69 16.18 -2.49
N HIS A 168 -1.59 15.51 -2.13
CA HIS A 168 -1.55 14.48 -1.10
C HIS A 168 -2.55 13.34 -1.37
N PRO A 169 -2.39 12.57 -2.47
CA PRO A 169 -3.23 11.42 -2.79
C PRO A 169 -3.12 10.32 -1.73
N ARG A 170 -3.95 10.44 -0.68
CA ARG A 170 -3.88 9.65 0.55
C ARG A 170 -4.38 8.23 0.34
N TYR A 171 -5.30 8.06 -0.60
CA TYR A 171 -5.90 6.78 -0.94
C TYR A 171 -6.31 6.77 -2.41
N PHE A 172 -6.26 5.59 -3.02
CA PHE A 172 -6.93 5.35 -4.28
C PHE A 172 -7.39 3.90 -4.35
N CYS A 173 -8.33 3.60 -5.24
CA CYS A 173 -8.75 2.24 -5.50
C CYS A 173 -9.04 2.04 -6.98
N LEU A 174 -9.01 0.78 -7.39
CA LEU A 174 -9.60 0.35 -8.66
C LEU A 174 -11.06 0.02 -8.41
N ASP A 175 -11.90 0.22 -9.42
CA ASP A 175 -13.22 -0.37 -9.41
C ASP A 175 -13.15 -1.90 -9.57
N PRO A 176 -14.20 -2.65 -9.21
CA PRO A 176 -14.19 -4.11 -9.30
C PRO A 176 -13.88 -4.66 -10.70
N SER A 177 -14.20 -3.93 -11.77
CA SER A 177 -13.86 -4.32 -13.14
C SER A 177 -12.38 -4.06 -13.51
N GLY A 178 -11.69 -3.21 -12.76
CA GLY A 178 -10.34 -2.72 -13.06
C GLY A 178 -10.26 -1.70 -14.19
N GLY A 179 -11.41 -1.23 -14.71
CA GLY A 179 -11.49 -0.25 -15.79
C GLY A 179 -11.36 1.19 -15.34
N TRP A 180 -11.45 1.46 -14.04
CA TRP A 180 -11.43 2.79 -13.45
C TRP A 180 -10.52 2.85 -12.23
N LEU A 181 -9.85 3.98 -12.06
CA LEU A 181 -9.06 4.30 -10.88
C LEU A 181 -9.59 5.58 -10.23
N LEU A 182 -9.93 5.52 -8.95
CA LEU A 182 -10.44 6.64 -8.18
C LEU A 182 -9.37 7.08 -7.17
N VAL A 183 -8.92 8.33 -7.27
CA VAL A 183 -7.92 8.94 -6.37
C VAL A 183 -8.61 9.91 -5.41
N LEU A 184 -8.24 9.85 -4.13
CA LEU A 184 -8.66 10.76 -3.07
C LEU A 184 -7.48 11.66 -2.68
N ASN A 185 -7.56 12.94 -3.04
CA ASN A 185 -6.55 13.94 -2.73
C ASN A 185 -6.93 14.65 -1.43
N GLN A 186 -6.19 14.37 -0.36
CA GLN A 186 -6.52 14.80 1.00
C GLN A 186 -6.45 16.32 1.14
N ASP A 187 -5.36 16.93 0.70
CA ASP A 187 -5.05 18.33 1.03
C ASP A 187 -5.72 19.32 0.07
N SER A 188 -6.23 18.84 -1.06
CA SER A 188 -6.98 19.63 -2.03
C SER A 188 -8.48 19.36 -2.03
N ASP A 189 -8.98 18.62 -1.04
CA ASP A 189 -10.40 18.35 -0.81
C ASP A 189 -11.14 17.87 -2.08
N ASN A 190 -10.54 16.94 -2.83
CA ASN A 190 -11.16 16.43 -4.05
C ASN A 190 -10.89 14.95 -4.36
N ALA A 191 -11.84 14.33 -5.04
CA ALA A 191 -11.69 13.03 -5.68
C ALA A 191 -11.55 13.17 -7.20
N VAL A 192 -10.80 12.28 -7.83
CA VAL A 192 -10.61 12.23 -9.29
C VAL A 192 -10.77 10.81 -9.79
N VAL A 193 -11.48 10.63 -10.89
CA VAL A 193 -11.68 9.33 -11.55
C VAL A 193 -10.94 9.31 -12.88
N TYR A 194 -10.11 8.31 -13.08
CA TYR A 194 -9.41 8.03 -14.32
C TYR A 194 -9.98 6.79 -14.99
N ARG A 195 -10.04 6.80 -16.31
CA ARG A 195 -10.16 5.57 -17.10
C ARG A 195 -8.82 4.84 -17.10
N ILE A 196 -8.85 3.52 -16.97
CA ILE A 196 -7.69 2.66 -17.22
C ILE A 196 -7.67 2.26 -18.71
N ASP A 197 -6.58 2.56 -19.40
CA ASP A 197 -6.30 2.13 -20.77
C ASP A 197 -4.98 1.36 -20.80
N GLY A 198 -5.00 0.15 -21.37
CA GLY A 198 -3.83 -0.74 -21.38
C GLY A 198 -3.24 -1.03 -19.99
N GLY A 199 -4.06 -0.94 -18.93
CA GLY A 199 -3.64 -1.11 -17.53
C GLY A 199 -3.02 0.13 -16.88
N ARG A 200 -3.09 1.30 -17.53
CA ARG A 200 -2.57 2.56 -16.99
C ARG A 200 -3.68 3.61 -16.90
N PRO A 201 -3.69 4.48 -15.87
CA PRO A 201 -4.58 5.65 -15.86
C PRO A 201 -4.30 6.51 -17.10
N SER A 202 -5.36 6.94 -17.79
CA SER A 202 -5.27 7.77 -19.00
C SER A 202 -5.98 9.11 -18.79
N ASP A 203 -7.25 9.18 -19.16
CA ASP A 203 -8.04 10.40 -19.09
C ASP A 203 -8.74 10.52 -17.74
N ALA A 204 -8.60 11.69 -17.09
CA ALA A 204 -9.47 12.06 -15.98
C ALA A 204 -10.88 12.35 -16.53
N VAL A 205 -11.85 11.54 -16.12
CA VAL A 205 -13.25 11.65 -16.59
C VAL A 205 -14.14 12.40 -15.62
N CYS A 206 -13.72 12.52 -14.36
CA CYS A 206 -14.46 13.23 -13.33
C CYS A 206 -13.50 13.78 -12.28
N LYS A 207 -13.78 15.00 -11.80
CA LYS A 207 -13.20 15.58 -10.59
C LYS A 207 -14.33 16.18 -9.76
N ALA A 208 -14.44 15.79 -8.51
CA ALA A 208 -15.50 16.22 -7.61
C ALA A 208 -14.92 16.73 -6.29
N PRO A 209 -15.51 17.78 -5.69
CA PRO A 209 -15.22 18.16 -4.32
C PRO A 209 -15.53 16.99 -3.38
N ALA A 210 -14.62 16.72 -2.45
CA ALA A 210 -14.79 15.72 -1.40
C ALA A 210 -13.93 16.18 -0.22
N PRO A 211 -14.51 16.66 0.90
CA PRO A 211 -13.72 17.21 1.99
C PRO A 211 -12.82 16.15 2.65
N THR A 212 -11.51 16.40 2.64
CA THR A 212 -10.44 15.61 3.26
C THR A 212 -10.61 14.10 3.07
N PRO A 213 -10.68 13.60 1.82
CA PRO A 213 -11.05 12.23 1.55
C PRO A 213 -9.83 11.33 1.73
N VAL A 214 -9.95 10.29 2.56
CA VAL A 214 -8.82 9.42 2.94
C VAL A 214 -9.09 7.92 2.85
N CYS A 215 -10.32 7.51 2.50
CA CYS A 215 -10.70 6.12 2.32
C CYS A 215 -11.97 6.03 1.46
N LEU A 216 -12.07 5.00 0.63
CA LEU A 216 -13.27 4.63 -0.12
C LEU A 216 -13.42 3.10 -0.09
N LEU A 217 -14.66 2.64 0.06
CA LEU A 217 -15.01 1.24 -0.07
C LEU A 217 -16.13 1.11 -1.10
N TRP A 218 -16.05 0.07 -1.92
CA TRP A 218 -17.16 -0.34 -2.76
C TRP A 218 -18.19 -1.05 -1.89
N ASP A 219 -19.45 -0.67 -2.07
CA ASP A 219 -20.58 -1.32 -1.43
C ASP A 219 -21.23 -2.24 -2.46
N ASP A 220 -21.24 -3.55 -2.17
CA ASP A 220 -21.86 -4.57 -3.03
C ASP A 220 -23.39 -4.60 -2.91
N ARG A 221 -23.98 -3.73 -2.09
CA ARG A 221 -25.43 -3.56 -2.02
C ARG A 221 -25.94 -2.92 -3.30
N GLN A 222 -26.46 -3.77 -4.20
CA GLN A 222 -27.41 -3.31 -5.21
C GLN A 222 -28.72 -2.95 -4.49
N GLU A 223 -29.11 -1.68 -4.50
CA GLU A 223 -30.50 -1.28 -4.20
C GLU A 223 -31.46 -1.83 -5.26
#